data_AF-A0A946S0K0-F1
#
_entry.id   AF-A0A946S0K0-F1
#
_cell.length_a   1.000
_cell.length_b   1.000
_cell.length_c   1.000
_cell.angle_alpha   90.00
_cell.angle_beta   90.00
_cell.angle_gamma   90.00
#
_symmetry.space_group_name_H-M   'P 1'
#
loop_
_entity.id
_entity.type
_entity.pdbx_description
1 polymer ?
#
loop_
_entity_poly.entity_id
_entity_poly.type
_entity_poly.pdbx_seq_one_letter_code
_entity_poly.pdbx_strand_id
1 'polypeptide(L)'
;MRAPKDIRIEPYKIKMVEAIANTDPLSQTSLTQRADTLVKSNYNLFNVPAQDVVIDLLTDSGTGAMSHDQWAALMHGDESYAQATSFQRFEKSIQEVIGDDFLIIPTHQ
;
A
#
# COMPACT_ATOMS: atom_id res chain seq x y z
N MET A 1 -30.98 0.09 14.98
CA MET A 1 -30.17 0.71 13.90
C MET A 1 -29.06 1.51 14.54
N ARG A 2 -27.78 1.18 14.30
CA ARG A 2 -26.67 2.05 14.71
C ARG A 2 -26.72 3.30 13.84
N ALA A 3 -26.64 4.49 14.46
CA ALA A 3 -26.54 5.76 13.75
C ALA A 3 -25.37 5.74 12.74
N PRO A 4 -25.42 6.51 11.64
CA PRO A 4 -24.31 6.60 10.72
C PRO A 4 -23.08 7.05 11.51
N LYS A 5 -21.99 6.28 11.42
CA LYS A 5 -20.68 6.76 11.87
C LYS A 5 -20.43 8.08 11.14
N ASP A 6 -19.92 9.07 11.87
CA ASP A 6 -19.52 10.38 11.39
C ASP A 6 -18.61 10.22 10.15
N ILE A 7 -19.18 10.28 8.93
CA ILE A 7 -18.42 10.10 7.68
C ILE A 7 -17.61 11.37 7.49
N ARG A 8 -16.30 11.27 7.73
CA ARG A 8 -15.35 12.36 7.53
C ARG A 8 -14.87 12.35 6.10
N ILE A 9 -14.79 13.53 5.51
CA ILE A 9 -14.15 13.73 4.21
C ILE A 9 -12.66 13.43 4.38
N GLU A 10 -12.07 12.73 3.41
CA GLU A 10 -10.64 12.42 3.39
C GLU A 10 -9.81 13.71 3.45
N PRO A 11 -8.82 13.81 4.36
CA PRO A 11 -8.00 15.02 4.53
C PRO A 11 -6.87 15.11 3.48
N TYR A 12 -7.12 14.59 2.28
CA TYR A 12 -6.20 14.61 1.15
C TYR A 12 -6.99 14.58 -0.17
N LYS A 13 -6.31 14.88 -1.28
CA LYS A 13 -6.87 14.76 -2.63
C LYS A 13 -6.11 13.72 -3.44
N ILE A 14 -6.80 13.06 -4.36
CA ILE A 14 -6.19 12.11 -5.30
C ILE A 14 -5.23 12.88 -6.22
N LYS A 15 -3.96 12.46 -6.24
CA LYS A 15 -2.91 13.03 -7.11
C LYS A 15 -2.59 12.12 -8.31
N MET A 16 -2.67 10.81 -8.10
CA MET A 16 -2.40 9.74 -9.06
C MET A 16 -3.43 8.63 -8.85
N VAL A 17 -3.78 7.91 -9.91
CA VAL A 17 -4.66 6.74 -9.87
C VAL A 17 -3.95 5.54 -10.48
N GLU A 18 -4.21 4.36 -9.93
CA GLU A 18 -3.91 3.08 -10.56
C GLU A 18 -5.20 2.50 -11.14
N ALA A 19 -5.14 1.99 -12.36
CA ALA A 19 -6.31 1.42 -13.01
C ALA A 19 -6.60 0.02 -12.43
N ILE A 20 -7.78 -0.14 -11.85
CA ILE A 20 -8.35 -1.47 -11.56
C ILE A 20 -9.16 -1.97 -12.75
N ALA A 21 -9.51 -3.26 -12.75
CA ALA A 21 -10.33 -3.85 -13.81
C ALA A 21 -11.62 -3.04 -14.03
N ASN A 22 -11.81 -2.54 -15.26
CA ASN A 22 -12.97 -1.74 -15.65
C ASN A 22 -14.18 -2.60 -16.08
N THR A 23 -14.37 -3.74 -15.43
CA THR A 23 -15.51 -4.63 -15.66
C THR A 23 -16.47 -4.52 -14.49
N ASP A 24 -17.78 -4.59 -14.76
CA ASP A 24 -18.77 -4.67 -13.68
C ASP A 24 -18.52 -5.97 -12.89
N PRO A 25 -18.08 -5.87 -11.62
CA PRO A 25 -17.76 -7.05 -10.82
C PRO A 25 -19.01 -7.89 -10.50
N LEU A 26 -20.22 -7.39 -10.76
CA LEU A 26 -21.48 -8.10 -10.58
C LEU A 26 -22.05 -8.67 -11.89
N SER A 27 -21.41 -8.37 -13.02
CA SER A 27 -21.79 -8.99 -14.29
C SER A 27 -21.62 -10.51 -14.24
N GLN A 28 -22.50 -11.24 -14.94
CA GLN A 28 -22.43 -12.71 -15.01
C GLN A 28 -21.08 -13.21 -15.53
N THR A 29 -20.51 -12.51 -16.52
CA THR A 29 -19.17 -12.81 -17.04
C THR A 29 -18.09 -12.68 -15.96
N SER A 30 -18.11 -11.63 -15.14
CA SER A 30 -17.15 -11.43 -14.05
C SER A 30 -17.34 -12.46 -12.93
N LEU A 31 -18.58 -12.81 -12.60
CA LEU A 31 -18.89 -13.84 -11.60
C LEU A 31 -18.30 -15.20 -11.99
N THR A 32 -18.52 -15.64 -13.24
CA THR A 32 -17.96 -16.90 -13.75
C THR A 32 -16.44 -16.89 -13.74
N GLN A 33 -15.81 -15.80 -14.22
CA GLN A 33 -14.35 -15.65 -14.21
C GLN A 33 -13.77 -15.77 -12.79
N ARG A 34 -14.36 -15.10 -11.80
CA ARG A 34 -13.91 -15.19 -10.40
C ARG A 34 -14.09 -16.60 -9.84
N ALA A 35 -15.20 -17.27 -10.15
CA ALA A 35 -15.44 -18.64 -9.71
C ALA A 35 -14.37 -19.60 -10.29
N ASP A 36 -14.07 -19.48 -11.58
CA ASP A 36 -13.03 -20.27 -12.24
C ASP A 36 -11.64 -20.00 -11.65
N THR A 37 -11.31 -18.73 -11.38
CA THR A 37 -10.06 -18.35 -10.71
C THR A 37 -9.98 -18.96 -9.32
N LEU A 38 -11.05 -18.92 -8.52
CA LEU A 38 -11.08 -19.54 -7.19
C LEU A 38 -10.85 -21.06 -7.27
N VAL A 39 -11.47 -21.75 -8.23
CA VAL A 39 -11.25 -23.19 -8.45
C VAL A 39 -9.78 -23.46 -8.80
N LYS A 40 -9.21 -22.70 -9.76
CA LYS A 40 -7.81 -22.84 -10.19
C LYS A 40 -6.81 -22.54 -9.06
N SER A 41 -7.14 -21.60 -8.18
CA SER A 41 -6.34 -21.24 -7.01
C SER A 41 -6.55 -22.18 -5.80
N ASN A 42 -7.29 -23.28 -5.98
CA ASN A 42 -7.63 -24.23 -4.91
C ASN A 42 -8.33 -23.55 -3.72
N TYR A 43 -9.16 -22.55 -4.00
CA TYR A 43 -9.88 -21.74 -3.01
C TYR A 43 -8.97 -21.03 -1.99
N ASN A 44 -7.67 -20.89 -2.29
CA ASN A 44 -6.73 -20.14 -1.48
C ASN A 44 -6.45 -18.77 -2.12
N LEU A 45 -6.81 -17.69 -1.43
CA LEU A 45 -6.64 -16.32 -1.93
C LEU A 45 -5.17 -15.95 -2.14
N PHE A 46 -4.22 -16.54 -1.41
CA PHE A 46 -2.79 -16.33 -1.64
C PHE A 46 -2.33 -16.83 -3.02
N ASN A 47 -3.11 -17.70 -3.66
CA ASN A 47 -2.83 -18.23 -4.98
C ASN A 47 -3.62 -17.51 -6.09
N VAL A 48 -4.40 -16.47 -5.76
CA VAL A 48 -5.15 -15.69 -6.75
C VAL A 48 -4.20 -14.65 -7.38
N PRO A 49 -4.07 -14.58 -8.71
CA PRO A 49 -3.28 -13.54 -9.36
C PRO A 49 -3.82 -12.15 -9.05
N ALA A 50 -2.95 -11.19 -8.71
CA ALA A 50 -3.36 -9.83 -8.35
C ALA A 50 -4.19 -9.13 -9.44
N GLN A 51 -3.89 -9.38 -10.72
CA GLN A 51 -4.66 -8.83 -11.85
C GLN A 51 -6.15 -9.27 -11.89
N ASP A 52 -6.48 -10.37 -11.21
CA ASP A 52 -7.85 -10.90 -11.10
C ASP A 52 -8.58 -10.37 -9.84
N VAL A 53 -7.91 -9.52 -9.04
CA VAL A 53 -8.43 -8.90 -7.83
C VAL A 53 -8.83 -7.44 -8.13
N VAL A 54 -10.09 -7.09 -7.87
CA VAL A 54 -10.62 -5.72 -8.12
C VAL A 54 -10.34 -4.78 -6.93
N ILE A 55 -10.54 -5.28 -5.71
CA ILE A 55 -10.24 -4.57 -4.46
C ILE A 55 -9.48 -5.57 -3.60
N ASP A 56 -8.20 -5.28 -3.36
CA ASP A 56 -7.35 -6.12 -2.52
C ASP A 56 -7.42 -5.66 -1.06
N LEU A 57 -7.89 -6.57 -0.20
CA LEU A 57 -7.99 -6.37 1.25
C LEU A 57 -7.19 -7.47 2.00
N LEU A 58 -6.25 -8.14 1.32
CA LEU A 58 -5.51 -9.26 1.89
C LEU A 58 -4.55 -8.82 3.00
N THR A 59 -3.93 -7.64 2.86
CA THR A 59 -2.98 -7.09 3.84
C THR A 59 -2.89 -5.56 3.73
N ASP A 60 -2.53 -4.92 4.84
CA ASP A 60 -2.14 -3.51 4.93
C ASP A 60 -0.62 -3.30 4.87
N SER A 61 0.16 -4.39 4.80
CA SER A 61 1.62 -4.35 4.73
C SER A 61 2.11 -4.05 3.31
N GLY A 62 2.64 -2.84 3.09
CA GLY A 62 3.26 -2.45 1.82
C GLY A 62 2.27 -2.04 0.72
N THR A 63 0.96 -1.99 1.02
CA THR A 63 -0.12 -1.65 0.08
C THR A 63 -0.63 -0.21 0.23
N GLY A 64 0.07 0.62 1.02
CA GLY A 64 -0.26 2.03 1.23
C GLY A 64 0.06 2.92 0.03
N ALA A 65 -0.78 3.93 -0.22
CA ALA A 65 -0.51 4.96 -1.23
C ALA A 65 0.41 6.06 -0.66
N MET A 66 1.54 6.31 -1.32
CA MET A 66 2.46 7.38 -0.96
C MET A 66 1.97 8.76 -1.42
N SER A 67 2.25 9.78 -0.62
CA SER A 67 2.09 11.19 -0.97
C SER A 67 3.06 11.64 -2.06
N HIS A 68 2.79 12.79 -2.68
CA HIS A 68 3.71 13.39 -3.64
C HIS A 68 5.09 13.76 -3.04
N ASP A 69 5.16 14.08 -1.75
CA ASP A 69 6.41 14.43 -1.08
C ASP A 69 7.28 13.18 -0.86
N GLN A 70 6.65 12.04 -0.55
CA GLN A 70 7.34 10.75 -0.49
C GLN A 70 7.88 10.33 -1.87
N TRP A 71 7.08 10.49 -2.94
CA TRP A 71 7.55 10.27 -4.31
C TRP A 71 8.71 11.20 -4.69
N ALA A 72 8.67 12.47 -4.29
CA ALA A 72 9.79 13.40 -4.50
C ALA A 72 11.04 12.98 -3.71
N ALA A 73 10.87 12.54 -2.46
CA ALA A 73 11.98 12.06 -1.62
C ALA A 73 12.68 10.84 -2.25
N LEU A 74 11.94 9.93 -2.89
CA LEU A 74 12.52 8.83 -3.66
C LEU A 74 13.42 9.32 -4.80
N MET A 75 13.02 10.39 -5.51
CA MET A 75 13.84 10.98 -6.59
C MET A 75 15.10 11.70 -6.06
N HIS A 76 15.15 11.99 -4.75
CA HIS A 76 16.30 12.56 -4.05
C HIS A 76 17.07 11.51 -3.21
N GLY A 77 16.91 10.22 -3.55
CA GLY A 77 17.61 9.12 -2.91
C GLY A 77 19.14 9.30 -2.96
N ASP A 78 19.79 9.06 -1.83
CA ASP A 78 21.24 8.98 -1.73
C ASP A 78 21.62 7.51 -1.62
N GLU A 79 22.14 6.97 -2.72
CA GLU A 79 22.49 5.55 -2.90
C GLU A 79 23.92 5.23 -2.45
N SER A 80 24.53 6.11 -1.65
CA SER A 80 25.86 5.90 -1.09
C SER A 80 25.88 4.69 -0.16
N TYR A 81 26.91 3.85 -0.28
CA TYR A 81 27.04 2.62 0.52
C TYR A 81 27.19 2.87 2.03
N ALA A 82 27.77 4.01 2.42
CA ALA A 82 27.92 4.41 3.81
C ALA A 82 27.70 5.92 3.95
N GLN A 83 27.20 6.35 5.11
CA GLN A 83 26.94 7.76 5.43
C GLN A 83 25.97 8.46 4.47
N ALA A 84 24.99 7.72 3.93
CA ALA A 84 23.97 8.29 3.08
C ALA A 84 23.14 9.35 3.83
N THR A 85 22.91 10.49 3.19
CA THR A 85 22.08 11.58 3.72
C THR A 85 20.62 11.13 3.92
N SER A 86 20.15 10.12 3.18
CA SER A 86 18.86 9.47 3.38
C SER A 86 18.75 8.78 4.74
N PHE A 87 19.80 8.06 5.17
CA PHE A 87 19.86 7.43 6.49
C PHE A 87 19.85 8.47 7.62
N GLN A 88 20.62 9.55 7.50
CA GLN A 88 20.64 10.62 8.51
C GLN A 88 19.26 11.28 8.70
N ARG A 89 18.51 11.49 7.60
CA ARG A 89 17.12 12.01 7.67
C ARG A 89 16.17 11.02 8.33
N PHE A 90 16.29 9.73 8.00
CA PHE A 90 15.50 8.66 8.59
C PHE A 90 15.76 8.52 10.10
N GLU A 91 17.03 8.48 10.49
CA GLU A 91 17.48 8.41 11.88
C GLU A 91 16.89 9.55 12.70
N LYS A 92 17.05 10.80 12.22
CA LYS A 92 16.49 11.99 12.86
C LYS A 92 14.97 11.91 13.01
N SER A 93 14.25 11.43 11.99
CA SER A 93 12.79 11.32 12.04
C SER A 93 12.33 10.30 13.09
N ILE A 94 13.04 9.18 13.24
CA ILE A 94 12.77 8.21 14.31
C ILE A 94 13.03 8.84 15.67
N GLN A 95 14.15 9.53 15.84
CA GLN A 95 14.51 10.18 17.10
C GLN A 95 13.47 11.22 17.53
N GLU A 96 12.90 11.97 16.58
CA GLU A 96 11.83 12.94 16.84
C GLU A 96 10.52 12.28 17.34
N VAL A 97 10.24 11.05 16.91
CA VAL A 97 8.98 10.35 17.24
C VAL A 97 9.14 9.44 18.46
N ILE A 98 10.27 8.76 18.58
CA ILE A 98 10.49 7.66 19.53
C ILE A 98 11.52 8.02 20.62
N GLY A 99 12.39 9.02 20.37
CA GLY A 99 13.51 9.40 21.25
C GLY A 99 14.88 8.95 20.71
N ASP A 100 15.95 9.52 21.27
CA ASP A 100 17.35 9.36 20.80
C ASP A 100 18.18 8.36 21.63
N ASP A 101 17.55 7.65 22.56
CA ASP A 101 18.20 6.65 23.42
C ASP A 101 18.57 5.33 22.69
N PHE A 102 18.11 5.13 21.45
CA PHE A 102 18.24 3.86 20.73
C PHE A 102 19.18 3.94 19.53
N LEU A 103 19.96 2.87 19.34
CA LEU A 103 20.69 2.64 18.10
C LEU A 103 19.71 2.22 16.99
N ILE A 104 19.74 2.96 15.87
CA ILE A 104 18.85 2.72 14.73
C ILE A 104 19.58 1.86 13.69
N ILE A 105 19.02 0.70 13.38
CA ILE A 105 19.53 -0.24 12.37
C ILE A 105 18.42 -0.48 11.34
N PRO A 106 18.54 0.05 10.11
CA PRO A 106 17.51 -0.11 9.09
C PRO A 106 17.51 -1.53 8.51
N THR A 107 16.33 -2.01 8.11
CA THR A 107 16.12 -3.32 7.47
C THR A 107 15.21 -3.17 6.24
N HIS A 108 15.15 -4.20 5.39
CA HIS A 108 14.43 -4.16 4.12
C HIS A 108 12.90 -4.11 4.22
N GLN A 109 12.33 -4.63 5.32
CA GLN A 109 10.91 -4.95 5.50
C GLN A 109 10.46 -6.24 4.78
#